data_AF-A0A2H0AKE6-F1
#
_entry.id   AF-A0A2H0AKE6-F1
#
_cell.length_a   1.000
_cell.length_b   1.000
_cell.length_c   1.000
_cell.angle_alpha   90.00
_cell.angle_beta   90.00
_cell.angle_gamma   90.00
#
_symmetry.space_group_name_H-M   'P 1'
#
loop_
_entity.id
_entity.type
_entity.pdbx_description
1 polymer ?
#
loop_
_entity_poly.entity_id
_entity_poly.type
_entity_poly.pdbx_seq_one_letter_code
_entity_poly.pdbx_strand_id
1 'polypeptide(L)'
;MTKRILILAVMAALAFGMVAPATAEVEVANGGIGDALLFSLYDVRDVENRTAAWQNYITIENTTGHWVAAHIRFRSWRKSIEVYDHVILLSPYDVFWAYIYRATAVEATTDNPSDSIVVGDVVIASEDTNTLRN
;
A
#
# COMPACT_ATOMS: atom_id res chain seq x y z
N MET A 1 5.61 -44.57 30.77
CA MET A 1 5.93 -43.21 31.24
C MET A 1 6.42 -42.26 30.13
N THR A 2 6.78 -42.77 28.94
CA THR A 2 7.39 -42.04 27.81
C THR A 2 6.43 -41.19 26.95
N LYS A 3 5.16 -41.59 26.81
CA LYS A 3 4.19 -40.88 25.94
C LYS A 3 3.74 -39.51 26.47
N ARG A 4 3.69 -39.35 27.80
CA ARG A 4 3.26 -38.09 28.45
C ARG A 4 4.32 -36.99 28.34
N ILE A 5 5.60 -37.37 28.34
CA ILE A 5 6.73 -36.45 28.15
C ILE A 5 6.78 -35.96 26.70
N LEU A 6 6.49 -36.84 25.73
CA LEU A 6 6.45 -36.48 24.32
C LEU A 6 5.34 -35.45 24.02
N ILE A 7 4.16 -35.63 24.62
CA ILE A 7 3.04 -34.68 24.47
C ILE A 7 3.37 -33.33 25.10
N LEU A 8 4.02 -33.33 26.28
CA LEU A 8 4.43 -32.09 26.94
C LEU A 8 5.47 -31.31 26.11
N ALA A 9 6.41 -32.00 25.46
CA ALA A 9 7.42 -31.40 24.61
C ALA A 9 6.84 -30.75 23.34
N VAL A 10 5.84 -31.39 22.71
CA VAL A 10 5.15 -30.82 21.54
C VAL A 10 4.32 -29.59 21.91
N MET A 11 3.67 -29.61 23.07
CA MET A 11 2.89 -28.48 23.58
C MET A 11 3.80 -27.28 23.94
N ALA A 12 4.98 -27.54 24.50
CA ALA A 12 5.96 -26.48 24.77
C ALA A 12 6.53 -25.86 23.48
N ALA A 13 6.77 -26.67 22.44
CA ALA A 13 7.24 -26.18 21.15
C ALA A 13 6.18 -25.32 20.42
N LEU A 14 4.90 -25.63 20.59
CA LEU A 14 3.79 -24.82 20.04
C LEU A 14 3.53 -23.55 20.86
N ALA A 15 3.71 -23.59 22.18
CA ALA A 15 3.48 -22.43 23.05
C ALA A 15 4.61 -21.39 22.99
N PHE A 16 5.84 -21.81 22.68
CA PHE A 16 7.02 -20.93 22.54
C PHE A 16 7.47 -20.75 21.08
N GLY A 17 6.76 -21.33 20.12
CA GLY A 17 6.96 -21.07 18.70
C GLY A 17 6.57 -19.63 18.39
N MET A 18 7.50 -18.70 18.62
CA MET A 18 7.42 -17.35 18.08
C MET A 18 7.40 -17.49 16.55
N VAL A 19 6.19 -17.47 15.98
CA VAL A 19 6.01 -17.21 14.57
C VAL A 19 6.51 -15.79 14.37
N ALA A 20 7.76 -15.65 13.92
CA ALA A 20 8.26 -14.36 13.47
C ALA A 20 7.23 -13.84 12.46
N PRO A 21 6.74 -12.59 12.61
CA PRO A 21 5.87 -12.02 11.61
C PRO A 21 6.60 -12.13 10.27
N ALA A 22 5.94 -12.69 9.25
CA ALA A 22 6.49 -12.74 7.92
C ALA A 22 6.71 -11.30 7.46
N THR A 23 7.96 -10.83 7.55
CA THR A 23 8.38 -9.59 6.95
C THR A 23 8.50 -9.90 5.46
N ALA A 24 7.52 -9.42 4.68
CA ALA A 24 7.66 -9.36 3.24
C ALA A 24 8.72 -8.29 2.93
N GLU A 25 10.00 -8.68 3.00
CA GLU A 25 11.10 -7.83 2.60
C GLU A 25 11.13 -7.78 1.07
N VAL A 26 11.03 -6.58 0.54
CA VAL A 26 10.96 -6.32 -0.89
C VAL A 26 12.38 -6.30 -1.42
N GLU A 27 12.77 -7.37 -2.11
CA GLU A 27 14.08 -7.45 -2.77
C GLU A 27 14.02 -6.74 -4.12
N VAL A 28 14.78 -5.67 -4.26
CA VAL A 28 14.96 -4.93 -5.51
C VAL A 28 16.10 -5.55 -6.31
N ALA A 29 15.86 -5.81 -7.60
CA ALA A 29 16.86 -6.40 -8.49
C ALA A 29 18.09 -5.49 -8.63
N ASN A 30 19.25 -5.96 -8.19
CA ASN A 30 20.48 -5.16 -8.25
C ASN A 30 20.96 -5.03 -9.71
N GLY A 31 20.77 -3.87 -10.32
CA GLY A 31 21.18 -3.63 -11.71
C GLY A 31 20.82 -2.25 -12.29
N GLY A 32 20.00 -1.44 -11.61
CA GLY A 32 19.72 -0.06 -12.02
C GLY A 32 18.96 0.08 -13.35
N ILE A 33 18.40 -1.03 -13.87
CA ILE A 33 17.59 -1.05 -15.08
C ILE A 33 16.22 -1.61 -14.69
N GLY A 34 15.33 -0.72 -14.24
CA GLY A 34 13.95 -1.05 -13.91
C GLY A 34 13.81 -1.77 -12.56
N ASP A 35 14.03 -1.03 -11.47
CA ASP A 35 13.73 -1.49 -10.13
C ASP A 35 12.22 -1.49 -9.91
N ALA A 36 11.63 -2.67 -9.78
CA ALA A 36 10.22 -2.81 -9.40
C ALA A 36 10.13 -2.74 -7.86
N LEU A 37 9.67 -1.60 -7.34
CA LEU A 37 9.40 -1.44 -5.91
C LEU A 37 7.96 -1.90 -5.62
N LEU A 38 7.82 -2.98 -4.85
CA LEU A 38 6.53 -3.41 -4.31
C LEU A 38 6.26 -2.64 -3.02
N PHE A 39 5.11 -2.00 -2.93
CA PHE A 39 4.68 -1.33 -1.70
C PHE A 39 3.90 -2.32 -0.81
N SER A 40 3.88 -2.02 0.49
CA SER A 40 3.02 -2.71 1.44
C SER A 40 1.55 -2.66 1.00
N LEU A 41 0.81 -3.71 1.33
CA LEU A 41 -0.61 -3.82 1.03
C LEU A 41 -1.38 -2.60 1.58
N TYR A 42 -2.19 -1.95 0.74
CA TYR A 42 -3.11 -0.91 1.18
C TYR A 42 -4.43 -1.54 1.64
N ASP A 43 -4.99 -1.06 2.76
CA ASP A 43 -6.23 -1.59 3.32
C ASP A 43 -7.42 -0.64 3.09
N VAL A 44 -8.35 -1.09 2.23
CA VAL A 44 -9.65 -0.44 1.95
C VAL A 44 -10.83 -1.34 2.32
N ARG A 45 -10.62 -2.40 3.09
CA ARG A 45 -11.66 -3.36 3.46
C ARG A 45 -12.75 -2.71 4.30
N ASP A 46 -13.97 -3.17 4.10
CA ASP A 46 -15.09 -2.90 4.98
C ASP A 46 -15.01 -3.83 6.20
N VAL A 47 -14.71 -3.27 7.36
CA VAL A 47 -14.66 -4.03 8.62
C VAL A 47 -15.36 -3.26 9.72
N GLU A 48 -15.86 -3.99 10.71
CA GLU A 48 -16.50 -3.42 11.89
C GLU A 48 -15.53 -2.47 12.62
N ASN A 49 -16.01 -1.29 13.01
CA ASN A 49 -15.25 -0.20 13.64
C ASN A 49 -14.21 0.52 12.76
N ARG A 50 -14.27 0.39 11.42
CA ARG A 50 -13.46 1.24 10.54
C ARG A 50 -13.83 2.72 10.73
N THR A 51 -12.83 3.56 10.98
CA THR A 51 -13.00 5.02 11.10
C THR A 51 -12.39 5.74 9.90
N ALA A 52 -12.73 7.02 9.72
CA ALA A 52 -12.14 7.88 8.68
C ALA A 52 -10.61 8.08 8.83
N ALA A 53 -10.04 7.74 10.00
CA ALA A 53 -8.61 7.80 10.27
C ALA A 53 -7.83 6.61 9.66
N TRP A 54 -8.52 5.58 9.12
CA TRP A 54 -7.87 4.48 8.43
C TRP A 54 -7.57 4.83 6.97
N GLN A 55 -6.46 5.55 6.82
CA GLN A 55 -5.88 5.98 5.54
C GLN A 55 -4.51 5.34 5.37
N ASN A 56 -4.17 4.98 4.12
CA ASN A 56 -2.86 4.49 3.76
C ASN A 56 -2.11 5.63 3.08
N TYR A 57 -0.90 5.93 3.52
CA TYR A 57 -0.08 6.98 2.94
C TYR A 57 1.04 6.37 2.11
N ILE A 58 1.27 6.93 0.93
CA ILE A 58 2.39 6.59 0.07
C ILE A 58 3.17 7.87 -0.25
N THR A 59 4.49 7.79 -0.14
CA THR A 59 5.41 8.86 -0.51
C THR A 59 6.52 8.27 -1.38
N ILE A 60 6.79 8.93 -2.50
CA ILE A 60 7.87 8.59 -3.42
C ILE A 60 8.76 9.83 -3.54
N GLU A 61 9.97 9.71 -3.03
CA GLU A 61 10.95 10.80 -3.01
C GLU A 61 12.06 10.52 -4.04
N ASN A 62 12.35 11.53 -4.86
CA ASN A 62 13.53 11.53 -5.69
C ASN A 62 14.72 12.08 -4.88
N THR A 63 15.55 11.21 -4.33
CA THR A 63 16.73 11.62 -3.53
C THR A 63 17.93 12.08 -4.37
N THR A 64 17.79 12.17 -5.70
CA THR A 64 18.89 12.45 -6.63
C THR A 64 18.79 13.84 -7.27
N GLY A 65 19.93 14.32 -7.79
CA GLY A 65 20.01 15.56 -8.56
C GLY A 65 19.49 15.46 -10.01
N HIS A 66 18.88 14.35 -10.40
CA HIS A 66 18.41 14.08 -11.76
C HIS A 66 16.89 13.97 -11.82
N TRP A 67 16.30 14.14 -13.00
CA TRP A 67 14.88 13.89 -13.20
C TRP A 67 14.60 12.39 -13.16
N VAL A 68 13.54 11.98 -12.47
CA VAL A 68 13.14 10.57 -12.34
C VAL A 68 11.71 10.41 -12.83
N ALA A 69 11.50 9.53 -13.81
CA ALA A 69 10.19 9.10 -14.23
C ALA A 69 9.87 7.76 -13.56
N ALA A 70 8.71 7.65 -12.91
CA ALA A 70 8.26 6.43 -12.27
C ALA A 70 6.85 6.05 -12.74
N HIS A 71 6.59 4.75 -12.82
CA HIS A 71 5.28 4.21 -13.20
C HIS A 71 4.63 3.58 -11.98
N ILE A 72 3.51 4.14 -11.54
CA ILE A 72 2.78 3.69 -10.36
C ILE A 72 1.57 2.88 -10.81
N ARG A 73 1.41 1.68 -10.23
CA ARG A 73 0.25 0.81 -10.46
C ARG A 73 -0.32 0.29 -9.15
N PHE A 74 -1.61 0.52 -8.94
CA PHE A 74 -2.37 -0.06 -7.83
C PHE A 74 -3.25 -1.19 -8.31
N ARG A 75 -3.26 -2.28 -7.55
CA ARG A 75 -4.07 -3.46 -7.83
C ARG A 75 -4.96 -3.81 -6.66
N SER A 76 -6.24 -4.01 -6.94
CA SER A 76 -7.21 -4.44 -5.92
C SER A 76 -6.93 -5.88 -5.53
N TRP A 77 -6.80 -6.14 -4.23
CA TRP A 77 -6.63 -7.50 -3.71
C TRP A 77 -7.86 -8.38 -3.98
N ARG A 78 -9.08 -7.81 -3.97
CA ARG A 78 -10.33 -8.58 -4.06
C ARG A 78 -10.64 -9.06 -5.47
N LYS A 79 -10.29 -8.25 -6.47
CA LYS A 79 -10.61 -8.51 -7.88
C LYS A 79 -9.36 -8.79 -8.72
N SER A 80 -8.16 -8.61 -8.16
CA SER A 80 -6.87 -8.66 -8.86
C SER A 80 -6.79 -7.80 -10.12
N ILE A 81 -7.66 -6.80 -10.23
CA ILE A 81 -7.68 -5.84 -11.33
C ILE A 81 -6.83 -4.63 -10.98
N GLU A 82 -6.32 -3.97 -12.02
CA GLU A 82 -5.71 -2.65 -11.90
C GLU A 82 -6.78 -1.62 -11.56
N VAL A 83 -6.51 -0.83 -10.53
CA VAL A 83 -7.41 0.20 -10.00
C VAL A 83 -6.93 1.57 -10.45
N TYR A 84 -5.61 1.75 -10.49
CA TYR A 84 -4.99 2.99 -10.92
C TYR A 84 -3.64 2.70 -11.57
N ASP A 85 -3.37 3.40 -12.65
CA ASP A 85 -2.14 3.36 -13.42
C ASP A 85 -1.80 4.81 -13.79
N HIS A 86 -0.62 5.28 -13.40
CA HIS A 86 -0.17 6.63 -13.71
C HIS A 86 1.36 6.74 -13.78
N VAL A 87 1.83 7.56 -14.70
CA VAL A 87 3.25 7.91 -14.83
C VAL A 87 3.49 9.23 -14.13
N ILE A 88 4.37 9.24 -13.13
CA ILE A 88 4.81 10.45 -12.46
C ILE A 88 6.18 10.86 -12.96
N LEU A 89 6.42 12.17 -13.02
CA LEU A 89 7.72 12.75 -13.31
C LEU A 89 8.14 13.61 -12.13
N LEU A 90 9.22 13.20 -11.46
CA LEU A 90 9.78 13.87 -10.31
C LEU A 90 10.97 14.73 -10.74
N SER A 91 10.93 16.01 -10.36
CA SER A 91 12.09 16.90 -10.49
C SER A 91 13.17 16.52 -9.45
N PRO A 92 14.42 17.03 -9.58
CA PRO A 92 15.47 16.77 -8.58
C PRO A 92 15.02 17.16 -7.17
N TYR A 93 15.12 16.23 -6.21
CA TYR A 93 14.70 16.40 -4.80
C TYR A 93 13.20 16.63 -4.59
N ASP A 94 12.37 16.16 -5.52
CA ASP A 94 10.92 16.27 -5.47
C ASP A 94 10.25 15.08 -4.75
N VAL A 95 9.04 15.31 -4.24
CA VAL A 95 8.28 14.32 -3.48
C VAL A 95 6.86 14.22 -4.02
N PHE A 96 6.54 13.04 -4.54
CA PHE A 96 5.16 12.64 -4.78
C PHE A 96 4.57 12.04 -3.51
N TRP A 97 3.33 12.42 -3.19
CA TRP A 97 2.60 11.80 -2.11
C TRP A 97 1.12 11.64 -2.47
N ALA A 98 0.52 10.60 -1.92
CA ALA A 98 -0.91 10.36 -2.04
C ALA A 98 -1.40 9.60 -0.80
N TYR A 99 -2.70 9.70 -0.54
CA TYR A 99 -3.37 8.93 0.48
C TYR A 99 -4.54 8.15 -0.11
N ILE A 100 -4.72 6.95 0.43
CA ILE A 100 -5.64 5.94 -0.09
C ILE A 100 -6.59 5.54 1.03
N TYR A 101 -7.88 5.68 0.78
CA TYR A 101 -8.92 5.35 1.73
C TYR A 101 -10.09 4.67 1.05
N ARG A 102 -10.99 4.11 1.86
CA ARG A 102 -12.18 3.44 1.36
C ARG A 102 -13.23 4.47 0.94
N ALA A 103 -13.83 4.30 -0.23
CA ALA A 103 -15.00 5.06 -0.65
C ALA A 103 -16.22 4.68 0.22
N THR A 104 -16.80 5.64 0.93
CA THR A 104 -18.11 5.51 1.60
C THR A 104 -19.21 5.82 0.58
N ALA A 105 -19.97 4.83 0.10
CA ALA A 105 -21.15 5.08 -0.77
C ALA A 105 -22.30 5.68 0.08
N VAL A 106 -23.14 6.63 -0.34
CA VAL A 106 -23.74 6.98 -1.65
C VAL A 106 -23.41 8.44 -1.95
N GLU A 107 -23.04 8.75 -3.19
CA GLU A 107 -22.51 10.05 -3.64
C GLU A 107 -21.04 10.30 -3.24
N ALA A 108 -20.14 10.00 -4.18
CA ALA A 108 -18.79 10.54 -4.24
C ALA A 108 -18.81 12.06 -4.57
N THR A 109 -19.56 12.81 -3.79
CA THR A 109 -19.78 14.25 -3.84
C THR A 109 -20.21 14.60 -2.43
N THR A 110 -19.33 15.01 -1.52
CA THR A 110 -19.32 16.44 -1.20
C THR A 110 -18.03 16.98 -0.58
N ASP A 111 -16.94 16.22 -0.53
CA ASP A 111 -15.61 16.73 -0.14
C ASP A 111 -14.53 15.99 -0.93
N ASN A 112 -14.70 15.87 -2.26
CA ASN A 112 -13.58 15.48 -3.09
C ASN A 112 -12.61 16.67 -3.07
N PRO A 113 -11.40 16.58 -2.47
CA PRO A 113 -10.36 17.50 -2.85
C PRO A 113 -10.24 17.41 -4.38
N SER A 114 -10.05 18.54 -5.04
CA SER A 114 -10.10 18.73 -6.50
C SER A 114 -9.10 17.88 -7.31
N ASP A 115 -8.46 16.89 -6.66
CA ASP A 115 -7.52 15.93 -7.21
C ASP A 115 -7.66 14.56 -6.49
N SER A 116 -8.80 13.90 -6.68
CA SER A 116 -9.06 12.56 -6.17
C SER A 116 -9.65 11.65 -7.25
N ILE A 117 -9.21 10.40 -7.26
CA ILE A 117 -9.61 9.35 -8.18
C ILE A 117 -10.37 8.29 -7.39
N VAL A 118 -11.62 8.06 -7.79
CA VAL A 118 -12.49 7.06 -7.17
C VAL A 118 -12.67 5.90 -8.13
N VAL A 119 -12.24 4.70 -7.72
CA VAL A 119 -12.39 3.47 -8.51
C VAL A 119 -12.94 2.38 -7.62
N GLY A 120 -14.25 2.13 -7.76
CA GLY A 120 -14.97 1.16 -6.94
C GLY A 120 -15.04 1.60 -5.48
N ASP A 121 -14.45 0.79 -4.59
CA ASP A 121 -14.36 1.04 -3.15
C ASP A 121 -13.07 1.75 -2.73
N VAL A 122 -12.21 2.11 -3.68
CA VAL A 122 -10.93 2.78 -3.44
C VAL A 122 -11.03 4.24 -3.84
N VAL A 123 -10.57 5.13 -2.96
CA VAL A 123 -10.26 6.52 -3.30
C VAL A 123 -8.76 6.73 -3.14
N ILE A 124 -8.14 7.33 -4.16
CA ILE A 124 -6.76 7.79 -4.15
C ILE A 124 -6.82 9.31 -4.27
N ALA A 125 -6.22 10.02 -3.33
CA ALA A 125 -6.28 11.47 -3.29
C ALA A 125 -4.91 12.07 -2.96
N SER A 126 -4.71 13.30 -3.40
CA SER A 126 -3.57 14.17 -3.07
C SER A 126 -4.14 15.54 -2.73
N GLU A 127 -3.54 16.25 -1.76
CA GLU A 127 -3.87 17.67 -1.56
C GLU A 127 -3.10 18.58 -2.52
N ASP A 128 -2.06 18.07 -3.18
CA ASP A 128 -1.46 18.78 -4.31
C ASP A 128 -2.34 18.58 -5.55
N THR A 129 -2.86 19.70 -6.06
CA THR A 129 -3.98 19.74 -7.01
C THR A 129 -3.63 19.40 -8.46
N ASN A 130 -2.36 19.12 -8.75
CA ASN A 130 -1.89 18.78 -10.09
C ASN A 130 -1.19 17.41 -10.14
N THR A 131 -1.15 16.66 -9.05
CA THR A 131 -0.34 15.43 -8.97
C THR A 131 -1.07 14.21 -9.52
N LEU A 132 -2.40 14.20 -9.48
CA LEU A 132 -3.24 13.06 -9.88
C LEU A 132 -4.07 13.33 -11.14
N ARG A 133 -3.84 14.45 -11.82
CA ARG A 133 -4.49 14.78 -13.09
C ARG A 133 -3.83 14.03 -14.25
N ASN A 134 -4.67 13.48 -15.12
CA ASN A 134 -4.26 12.81 -16.36
C ASN A 134 -4.28 13.80 -17.53
#